data_AF-A0A1Y4MUS0-F1
#
_entry.id   AF-A0A1Y4MUS0-F1
#
_cell.length_a   1.000
_cell.length_b   1.000
_cell.length_c   1.000
_cell.angle_alpha   90.00
_cell.angle_beta   90.00
_cell.angle_gamma   90.00
#
_symmetry.space_group_name_H-M   'P 1'
#
loop_
_entity.id
_entity.type
_entity.pdbx_description
1 polymer ?
#
loop_
_entity_poly.entity_id
_entity_poly.type
_entity_poly.pdbx_seq_one_letter_code
_entity_poly.pdbx_strand_id
1 'polypeptide(L)' 'MELRQLRYIIKIAECGTMLKAADELFISQSGLTRSLKSLEKELGM' A
#
# COMPACT_ATOMS: atom_id res chain seq x y z
N MET A 1 7.09 -8.40 7.22
CA MET A 1 7.48 -7.45 6.17
C MET A 1 7.60 -8.21 4.85
N GLU A 2 6.85 -7.79 3.84
CA GLU A 2 6.91 -8.35 2.47
C GLU A 2 7.36 -7.29 1.47
N LEU A 3 8.20 -7.66 0.48
CA LEU A 3 8.64 -6.76 -0.60
C LEU A 3 7.48 -6.10 -1.36
N ARG A 4 6.31 -6.76 -1.39
CA ARG A 4 5.10 -6.24 -2.00
C ARG A 4 4.59 -4.97 -1.31
N GLN A 5 4.70 -4.88 0.02
CA GLN A 5 4.29 -3.70 0.78
C GLN A 5 5.17 -2.49 0.47
N LEU A 6 6.46 -2.70 0.20
CA LEU A 6 7.36 -1.62 -0.23
C LEU A 6 6.99 -1.09 -1.62
N ARG A 7 6.65 -1.98 -2.56
CA ARG A 7 6.14 -1.59 -3.89
C ARG A 7 4.85 -0.78 -3.78
N TYR A 8 3.98 -1.17 -2.86
CA TYR A 8 2.74 -0.45 -2.58
C TYR A 8 3.01 0.98 -2.08
N ILE A 9 3.96 1.16 -1.16
CA ILE A 9 4.36 2.49 -0.67
C ILE A 9 4.88 3.37 -1.81
N ILE A 10 5.81 2.84 -2.62
CA ILE A 10 6.35 3.57 -3.77
C ILE A 10 5.20 3.99 -4.70
N LYS A 11 4.27 3.07 -4.99
CA LYS A 11 3.16 3.37 -5.88
C LYS A 11 2.19 4.41 -5.32
N ILE A 12 1.92 4.36 -4.02
CA ILE A 12 1.12 5.39 -3.33
C ILE A 12 1.78 6.76 -3.45
N ALA A 13 3.10 6.83 -3.27
CA ALA A 13 3.86 8.07 -3.40
C ALA A 13 3.85 8.61 -4.84
N GLU A 14 3.99 7.76 -5.85
CA GLU A 14 3.88 8.13 -7.28
C GLU A 14 2.49 8.64 -7.66
N CYS A 15 1.43 7.95 -7.22
CA CYS A 15 0.06 8.28 -7.58
C CYS A 15 -0.52 9.44 -6.75
N GLY A 16 0.06 9.74 -5.58
CA GLY A 16 -0.39 10.76 -4.63
C GLY A 16 -1.68 10.42 -3.87
N THR A 17 -2.38 9.33 -4.23
CA THR A 17 -3.61 8.89 -3.55
C THR A 17 -3.70 7.36 -3.50
N MET A 18 -4.32 6.86 -2.42
CA MET A 18 -4.57 5.42 -2.23
C MET A 18 -5.49 4.84 -3.31
N LEU A 19 -6.49 5.61 -3.76
CA LEU A 19 -7.45 5.17 -4.76
C LEU A 19 -6.77 4.92 -6.11
N LYS A 20 -5.99 5.91 -6.59
CA LYS A 20 -5.27 5.80 -7.86
C LYS A 20 -4.19 4.72 -7.81
N ALA A 21 -3.48 4.59 -6.69
CA ALA A 21 -2.50 3.51 -6.53
C ALA A 21 -3.13 2.11 -6.56
N ALA A 22 -4.30 1.93 -5.93
CA ALA A 22 -5.00 0.66 -5.95
C ALA A 22 -5.50 0.29 -7.36
N ASP A 23 -6.00 1.28 -8.10
CA ASP A 23 -6.41 1.14 -9.49
C ASP A 23 -5.24 0.71 -10.39
N GLU A 24 -4.09 1.41 -10.31
CA GLU A 24 -2.89 1.08 -11.09
C GLU A 24 -2.22 -0.25 -10.67
N LEU A 25 -2.46 -0.71 -9.44
CA LEU A 25 -1.99 -2.02 -8.94
C LEU A 25 -2.98 -3.16 -9.22
N PHE A 26 -4.15 -2.87 -9.80
CA PHE A 26 -5.23 -3.83 -10.04
C PHE A 26 -5.68 -4.57 -8.77
N ILE A 27 -5.78 -3.85 -7.65
CA ILE A 27 -6.26 -4.39 -6.36
C ILE A 27 -7.33 -3.48 -5.77
N SER A 28 -8.04 -3.99 -4.75
CA SER A 28 -8.96 -3.14 -3.99
C SER A 28 -8.22 -2.14 -3.12
N GLN A 29 -8.75 -0.92 -3.00
CA GLN A 29 -8.24 0.12 -2.10
C GLN A 29 -8.24 -0.35 -0.63
N SER A 30 -9.24 -1.14 -0.23
CA SER A 30 -9.31 -1.73 1.10
C SER A 30 -8.22 -2.80 1.33
N GLY A 31 -7.86 -3.56 0.30
CA GLY A 31 -6.74 -4.51 0.32
C GLY A 31 -5.40 -3.79 0.49
N LEU A 32 -5.18 -2.72 -0.28
CA LEU A 32 -3.99 -1.87 -0.17
C LEU A 32 -3.86 -1.26 1.24
N THR A 33 -4.95 -0.72 1.78
CA THR A 33 -5.00 -0.16 3.14
C THR A 33 -4.67 -1.21 4.21
N ARG A 34 -5.23 -2.42 4.10
CA ARG A 34 -4.96 -3.49 5.07
C ARG A 34 -3.49 -3.92 5.01
N SER A 35 -2.91 -3.98 3.81
CA SER A 35 -1.51 -4.32 3.61
C SER A 35 -0.57 -3.28 4.23
N LEU A 36 -0.89 -1.98 4.09
CA LEU A 36 -0.12 -0.89 4.70
C LEU A 36 -0.24 -0.88 6.23
N LYS A 37 -1.46 -1.01 6.77
CA LYS A 37 -1.69 -1.10 8.23
C LYS A 37 -0.94 -2.27 8.87
N SER A 38 -0.86 -3.40 8.17
CA SER A 38 -0.08 -4.54 8.63
C SER A 38 1.41 -4.21 8.69
N LEU A 39 1.94 -3.47 7.71
CA LEU A 39 3.33 -3.03 7.71
C LEU A 39 3.61 -2.04 8.84
N GLU A 40 2.76 -1.02 9.02
CA GLU A 40 2.88 -0.04 10.11
C GLU A 40 2.99 -0.76 11.46
N LYS A 41 2.08 -1.71 11.72
CA LYS A 41 2.10 -2.53 12.93
C LYS A 41 3.39 -3.33 13.12
N GLU A 42 3.93 -3.91 12.05
CA GLU A 42 5.21 -4.65 12.11
C GLU A 42 6.40 -3.73 12.39
N LEU A 43 6.34 -2.49 11.93
CA LEU A 43 7.37 -1.46 12.17
C LEU A 43 7.21 -0.76 13.53
N GLY A 44 6.17 -1.11 14.30
CA GLY A 44 5.88 -0.49 15.59
C GLY A 44 5.31 0.93 15.47
N MET A 45 4.67 1.24 14.35
CA MET A 45 3.96 2.48 14.08
C MET A 45 2.45 2.35 14.31
#